data_AF-A0A150TWV9-F1
#
_entry.id   AF-A0A150TWV9-F1
#
_cell.length_a   1.000
_cell.length_b   1.000
_cell.length_c   1.000
_cell.angle_alpha   90.00
_cell.angle_beta   90.00
_cell.angle_gamma   90.00
#
_symmetry.space_group_name_H-M   'P 1'
#
loop_
_entity.id
_entity.type
_entity.pdbx_description
1 polymer ?
#
loop_
_entity_poly.entity_id
_entity_poly.type
_entity_poly.pdbx_seq_one_letter_code
_entity_poly.pdbx_strand_id
1 'polypeptide(L)'
;MPPPPTLRAAESTAPKPEATRSPTAPPPSLGEPTERALVAEKLTALLQMPHNLDELLDEIGAPDLLILEVLMELTEAGKIRRISLADLTTPFAPPEHFPVLRSLVTRLSRPGFAPPPHLVIAASARRMTMLSHAVRRIADANVPAEPPPHAALPRPLGVIRLGDGVELALIGLPTEESFAPTWALALHGAAAVVRLGDAREDALAAHCEALELLLLDAEAMMGPLDLASPGQITLLVRAALEAAAGV
;
A
#
# COMPACT_ATOMS: atom_id res chain seq x y z
N MET A 1 -21.29 47.38 -68.96
CA MET A 1 -20.43 46.59 -69.87
C MET A 1 -20.69 45.09 -69.65
N PRO A 2 -20.36 44.20 -70.61
CA PRO A 2 -20.74 42.78 -70.56
C PRO A 2 -19.82 41.88 -69.69
N PRO A 3 -20.21 40.60 -69.46
CA PRO A 3 -19.42 39.53 -68.80
C PRO A 3 -18.58 38.75 -69.86
N PRO A 4 -18.05 37.51 -69.64
CA PRO A 4 -17.96 36.63 -68.46
C PRO A 4 -16.46 36.41 -68.06
N PRO A 5 -15.82 35.22 -67.87
CA PRO A 5 -16.17 33.79 -68.04
C PRO A 5 -16.38 33.01 -66.71
N THR A 6 -16.58 31.69 -66.80
CA THR A 6 -16.45 30.70 -65.71
C THR A 6 -15.44 29.61 -66.08
N LEU A 7 -14.66 29.10 -65.11
CA LEU A 7 -13.88 27.86 -65.19
C LEU A 7 -14.08 27.11 -63.85
N ARG A 8 -14.76 25.96 -63.82
CA ARG A 8 -14.30 24.59 -64.18
C ARG A 8 -13.26 24.00 -63.23
N ALA A 9 -13.78 23.11 -62.38
CA ALA A 9 -13.19 21.93 -61.71
C ALA A 9 -11.67 21.65 -61.80
N ALA A 10 -11.09 21.46 -60.62
CA ALA A 10 -10.23 20.32 -60.28
C ALA A 10 -10.84 19.74 -58.98
N GLU A 11 -11.58 18.62 -59.03
CA GLU A 11 -11.10 17.23 -58.99
C GLU A 11 -10.59 16.78 -57.60
N SER A 12 -11.17 15.66 -57.13
CA SER A 12 -10.99 15.13 -55.78
C SER A 12 -9.92 14.04 -55.75
N THR A 13 -8.72 14.38 -55.31
CA THR A 13 -7.62 13.41 -55.16
C THR A 13 -7.56 12.86 -53.75
N ALA A 14 -8.41 11.87 -53.45
CA ALA A 14 -8.36 11.15 -52.18
C ALA A 14 -7.20 10.13 -52.16
N PRO A 15 -6.24 10.21 -51.21
CA PRO A 15 -5.21 9.19 -51.05
C PRO A 15 -5.78 7.95 -50.35
N LYS A 16 -5.81 6.81 -51.05
CA LYS A 16 -6.23 5.51 -50.51
C LYS A 16 -5.64 4.38 -51.38
N PRO A 17 -5.25 3.23 -50.80
CA PRO A 17 -4.42 3.05 -49.62
C PRO A 17 -3.14 2.26 -49.98
N GLU A 18 -2.07 2.39 -49.20
CA GLU A 18 -0.97 1.40 -49.25
C GLU A 18 -0.96 0.51 -48.01
N ALA A 19 -0.86 -0.79 -48.28
CA ALA A 19 -0.47 -1.81 -47.31
C ALA A 19 1.06 -1.66 -47.04
N THR A 20 1.66 -2.26 -46.02
CA THR A 20 1.26 -3.49 -45.33
C THR A 20 1.75 -3.44 -43.88
N ARG A 21 0.85 -3.54 -42.90
CA ARG A 21 1.26 -3.91 -41.54
C ARG A 21 1.26 -5.43 -41.44
N SER A 22 2.43 -6.03 -41.57
CA SER A 22 2.63 -7.44 -41.23
C SER A 22 2.15 -7.70 -39.79
N PRO A 23 1.46 -8.82 -39.52
CA PRO A 23 1.25 -9.23 -38.14
C PRO A 23 2.62 -9.58 -37.56
N THR A 24 3.12 -8.77 -36.62
CA THR A 24 4.23 -9.17 -35.77
C THR A 24 3.79 -10.43 -35.03
N ALA A 25 4.46 -11.56 -35.30
CA ALA A 25 4.20 -12.78 -34.56
C ALA A 25 4.42 -12.52 -33.06
N PRO A 26 3.63 -13.14 -32.16
CA PRO A 26 3.93 -13.08 -30.73
C PRO A 26 5.37 -13.56 -30.49
N PRO A 27 6.06 -13.03 -29.46
CA PRO A 27 7.37 -13.55 -29.08
C PRO A 27 7.28 -15.06 -28.78
N PRO A 28 8.36 -15.82 -28.97
CA PRO A 28 8.36 -17.23 -28.62
C PRO A 28 8.10 -17.39 -27.12
N SER A 29 6.97 -18.01 -26.80
CA SER A 29 6.55 -18.35 -25.43
C SER A 29 7.68 -19.06 -24.68
N LEU A 30 8.03 -18.56 -23.50
CA LEU A 30 9.06 -19.17 -22.67
C LEU A 30 8.48 -20.29 -21.79
N GLY A 31 9.37 -21.18 -21.34
CA GLY A 31 9.03 -22.37 -20.56
C GLY A 31 8.49 -23.53 -21.39
N GLU A 32 8.78 -24.77 -20.96
CA GLU A 32 8.13 -25.96 -21.51
C GLU A 32 6.63 -26.00 -21.15
N PRO A 33 5.78 -26.67 -21.95
CA PRO A 33 4.36 -26.82 -21.62
C PRO A 33 4.12 -27.47 -20.25
N THR A 34 5.05 -28.32 -19.80
CA THR A 34 5.07 -28.93 -18.46
C THR A 34 5.27 -27.90 -17.35
N GLU A 35 6.23 -26.98 -17.52
CA GLU A 35 6.53 -25.91 -16.56
C GLU A 35 5.37 -24.91 -16.49
N ARG A 36 4.82 -24.53 -17.66
CA ARG A 36 3.64 -23.68 -17.79
C ARG A 36 2.43 -24.25 -17.04
N ALA A 37 2.20 -25.57 -17.13
CA ALA A 37 1.15 -26.25 -16.37
C ALA A 37 1.37 -26.20 -14.85
N LEU A 38 2.60 -26.43 -14.38
CA LEU A 38 2.95 -26.36 -12.95
C LEU A 38 2.81 -24.93 -12.39
N VAL A 39 3.20 -23.90 -13.16
CA VAL A 39 2.97 -22.49 -12.80
C VAL A 39 1.47 -22.17 -12.76
N ALA A 40 0.68 -22.67 -13.72
CA ALA A 40 -0.78 -22.48 -13.72
C ALA A 40 -1.48 -23.15 -12.53
N GLU A 41 -1.03 -24.34 -12.11
CA GLU A 41 -1.55 -25.03 -10.93
C GLU A 41 -1.23 -24.27 -9.65
N LYS A 42 0.04 -23.83 -9.46
CA LYS A 42 0.44 -22.96 -8.34
C LYS A 42 -0.38 -21.67 -8.30
N LEU A 43 -0.49 -20.95 -9.42
CA LEU A 43 -1.29 -19.72 -9.54
C LEU A 43 -2.75 -19.97 -9.11
N THR A 44 -3.36 -21.06 -9.57
CA THR A 44 -4.76 -21.39 -9.26
C THR A 44 -4.94 -21.77 -7.78
N ALA A 45 -3.93 -22.34 -7.14
CA ALA A 45 -3.94 -22.65 -5.71
C ALA A 45 -3.82 -21.39 -4.84
N LEU A 46 -2.90 -20.47 -5.16
CA LEU A 46 -2.72 -19.22 -4.42
C LEU A 46 -3.91 -18.26 -4.63
N LEU A 47 -4.39 -18.12 -5.86
CA LEU A 47 -5.51 -17.23 -6.22
C LEU A 47 -6.90 -17.69 -5.74
N GLN A 48 -6.96 -18.68 -4.84
CA GLN A 48 -8.14 -18.90 -3.98
C GLN A 48 -8.37 -17.72 -3.02
N MET A 49 -7.33 -16.92 -2.73
CA MET A 49 -7.44 -15.65 -2.02
C MET A 49 -6.92 -14.48 -2.89
N PRO A 50 -7.37 -13.23 -2.65
CA PRO A 50 -6.83 -12.06 -3.35
C PRO A 50 -5.38 -11.77 -2.94
N HIS A 51 -4.46 -12.00 -3.89
CA HIS A 51 -3.04 -11.66 -3.83
C HIS A 51 -2.73 -10.49 -4.78
N ASN A 52 -1.68 -9.74 -4.49
CA ASN A 52 -1.11 -8.75 -5.40
C ASN A 52 -0.14 -9.42 -6.40
N LEU A 53 0.37 -8.68 -7.40
CA LEU A 53 1.26 -9.25 -8.42
C LEU A 53 2.64 -9.63 -7.85
N ASP A 54 3.22 -8.76 -7.03
CA ASP A 54 4.55 -8.93 -6.45
C ASP A 54 4.58 -10.13 -5.49
N GLU A 55 3.53 -10.31 -4.68
CA GLU A 55 3.28 -11.51 -3.85
C GLU A 55 3.35 -12.81 -4.67
N LEU A 56 2.79 -12.83 -5.89
CA LEU A 56 2.80 -14.01 -6.76
C LEU A 56 4.16 -14.24 -7.45
N LEU A 57 4.94 -13.18 -7.70
CA LEU A 57 6.29 -13.30 -8.24
C LEU A 57 7.24 -13.90 -7.19
N ASP A 58 7.17 -13.41 -5.95
CA ASP A 58 7.99 -13.89 -4.83
C ASP A 58 7.68 -15.35 -4.45
N GLU A 59 6.40 -15.75 -4.36
CA GLU A 59 6.03 -17.08 -3.84
C GLU A 59 6.20 -18.23 -4.85
N ILE A 60 6.04 -17.97 -6.15
CA ILE A 60 5.93 -19.07 -7.14
C ILE A 60 7.30 -19.65 -7.52
N GLY A 61 8.37 -18.87 -7.40
CA GLY A 61 9.75 -19.33 -7.65
C GLY A 61 10.00 -19.77 -9.09
N ALA A 62 9.36 -19.10 -10.06
CA ALA A 62 9.50 -19.31 -11.50
C ALA A 62 9.83 -17.96 -12.18
N PRO A 63 10.34 -17.95 -13.42
CA PRO A 63 10.70 -16.69 -14.09
C PRO A 63 9.50 -15.74 -14.23
N ASP A 64 9.68 -14.46 -13.91
CA ASP A 64 8.61 -13.45 -13.85
C ASP A 64 7.77 -13.41 -15.14
N LEU A 65 8.44 -13.45 -16.29
CA LEU A 65 7.80 -13.45 -17.60
C LEU A 65 6.93 -14.70 -17.85
N LEU A 66 7.33 -15.87 -17.32
CA LEU A 66 6.53 -17.09 -17.38
C LEU A 66 5.28 -16.97 -16.50
N ILE A 67 5.40 -16.38 -15.32
CA ILE A 67 4.27 -16.12 -14.42
C ILE A 67 3.30 -15.12 -15.09
N LEU A 68 3.82 -14.07 -15.73
CA LEU A 68 3.02 -13.07 -16.45
C LEU A 68 2.32 -13.64 -17.70
N GLU A 69 3.00 -14.47 -18.49
CA GLU A 69 2.40 -15.18 -19.65
C GLU A 69 1.24 -16.07 -19.19
N VAL A 70 1.44 -16.89 -18.15
CA VAL A 70 0.38 -17.77 -17.63
C VAL A 70 -0.76 -16.96 -16.96
N LEU A 71 -0.47 -15.85 -16.28
CA LEU A 71 -1.50 -14.92 -15.76
C LEU A 71 -2.33 -14.31 -16.89
N MET A 72 -1.74 -13.99 -18.04
CA MET A 72 -2.48 -13.54 -19.23
C MET A 72 -3.38 -14.65 -19.77
N GLU A 73 -2.85 -15.86 -20.00
CA GLU A 73 -3.62 -17.02 -20.46
C GLU A 73 -4.80 -17.37 -19.53
N LEU A 74 -4.60 -17.32 -18.21
CA LEU A 74 -5.65 -17.53 -17.22
C LEU A 74 -6.70 -16.39 -17.19
N THR A 75 -6.30 -15.16 -17.51
CA THR A 75 -7.22 -14.00 -17.60
C THR A 75 -8.07 -14.10 -18.87
N GLU A 76 -7.47 -14.42 -20.02
CA GLU A 76 -8.18 -14.61 -21.29
C GLU A 76 -9.11 -15.83 -21.26
N ALA A 77 -8.72 -16.90 -20.56
CA ALA A 77 -9.57 -18.04 -20.28
C ALA A 77 -10.68 -17.77 -19.23
N GLY A 78 -10.76 -16.56 -18.67
CA GLY A 78 -11.76 -16.16 -17.67
C GLY A 78 -11.66 -16.89 -16.33
N LYS A 79 -10.55 -17.59 -16.06
CA LYS A 79 -10.33 -18.37 -14.83
C LYS A 79 -9.94 -17.49 -13.64
N ILE A 80 -9.25 -16.39 -13.92
CA ILE A 80 -8.92 -15.36 -12.93
C ILE A 80 -9.50 -14.02 -13.37
N ARG A 81 -9.78 -13.13 -12.41
CA ARG A 81 -10.24 -11.77 -12.67
C ARG A 81 -9.34 -10.77 -11.96
N ARG A 82 -9.08 -9.63 -12.60
CA ARG A 82 -8.53 -8.47 -11.91
C ARG A 82 -9.66 -7.83 -11.10
N ILE A 83 -9.41 -7.61 -9.81
CA ILE A 83 -10.31 -6.92 -8.88
C ILE A 83 -9.73 -5.53 -8.65
N SER A 84 -10.54 -4.47 -8.55
CA SER A 84 -9.99 -3.17 -8.18
C SER A 84 -9.48 -3.23 -6.74
N LEU A 85 -8.35 -2.60 -6.45
CA LEU A 85 -7.88 -2.50 -5.06
C LEU A 85 -8.95 -1.83 -4.19
N ALA A 86 -9.70 -0.87 -4.76
CA ALA A 86 -10.84 -0.21 -4.12
C ALA A 86 -12.01 -1.16 -3.74
N ASP A 87 -12.19 -2.29 -4.44
CA ASP A 87 -13.19 -3.30 -4.10
C ASP A 87 -12.72 -4.22 -2.94
N LEU A 88 -11.43 -4.13 -2.57
CA LEU A 88 -10.77 -4.93 -1.53
C LEU A 88 -10.28 -4.07 -0.35
N THR A 89 -10.28 -2.74 -0.46
CA THR A 89 -9.91 -1.83 0.63
C THR A 89 -10.97 -1.77 1.72
N THR A 90 -10.54 -1.79 2.97
CA THR A 90 -11.39 -1.40 4.11
C THR A 90 -11.37 0.11 4.28
N PRO A 91 -12.52 0.81 4.39
CA PRO A 91 -12.53 2.25 4.67
C PRO A 91 -11.87 2.56 6.02
N PHE A 92 -11.07 3.62 6.09
CA PHE A 92 -10.40 4.02 7.33
C PHE A 92 -11.39 4.35 8.46
N ALA A 93 -12.49 5.01 8.10
CA ALA A 93 -13.59 5.36 9.00
C ALA A 93 -14.92 5.43 8.21
N PRO A 94 -16.08 5.45 8.91
CA PRO A 94 -17.33 5.94 8.31
C PRO A 94 -17.17 7.41 7.86
N PRO A 95 -17.81 7.85 6.76
CA PRO A 95 -17.65 9.20 6.21
C PRO A 95 -17.97 10.31 7.23
N GLU A 96 -18.94 10.07 8.12
CA GLU A 96 -19.34 10.95 9.21
C GLU A 96 -18.24 11.22 10.27
N HIS A 97 -17.24 10.35 10.39
CA HIS A 97 -16.16 10.49 11.39
C HIS A 97 -14.95 11.29 10.88
N PHE A 98 -14.78 11.45 9.56
CA PHE A 98 -13.63 12.16 8.99
C PHE A 98 -13.46 13.62 9.49
N PRO A 99 -14.52 14.44 9.69
CA PRO A 99 -14.36 15.78 10.26
C PRO A 99 -13.76 15.77 11.68
N VAL A 100 -14.14 14.78 12.49
CA VAL A 100 -13.60 14.60 13.85
C VAL A 100 -12.14 14.17 13.79
N LEU A 101 -11.83 13.15 12.98
CA LEU A 101 -10.47 12.63 12.78
C LEU A 101 -9.51 13.70 12.25
N ARG A 102 -9.97 14.55 11.32
CA ARG A 102 -9.19 15.73 10.88
C ARG A 102 -8.93 16.68 12.03
N SER A 103 -9.94 17.00 12.84
CA SER A 103 -9.76 17.88 14.01
C SER A 103 -8.77 17.31 15.03
N LEU A 104 -8.71 15.98 15.20
CA LEU A 104 -7.77 15.28 16.09
C LEU A 104 -6.35 15.43 15.52
N VAL A 105 -6.15 15.02 14.26
CA VAL A 105 -4.85 15.07 13.57
C VAL A 105 -4.28 16.50 13.52
N THR A 106 -5.09 17.53 13.25
CA THR A 106 -4.60 18.92 13.27
C THR A 106 -4.18 19.41 14.65
N ARG A 107 -4.72 18.86 15.75
CA ARG A 107 -4.26 19.17 17.13
C ARG A 107 -2.97 18.44 17.49
N LEU A 108 -2.70 17.29 16.87
CA LEU A 108 -1.49 16.49 17.10
C LEU A 108 -0.25 17.01 16.35
N SER A 109 -0.42 17.98 15.43
CA SER A 109 0.67 18.66 14.72
C SER A 109 1.54 19.50 15.66
N ARG A 110 2.67 18.94 16.11
CA ARG A 110 3.65 19.63 16.99
C ARG A 110 4.39 20.76 16.26
N PRO A 111 4.41 22.01 16.77
CA PRO A 111 5.21 23.09 16.17
C PRO A 111 6.70 22.75 16.08
N GLY A 112 7.36 23.17 15.00
CA GLY A 112 8.77 22.89 14.74
C GLY A 112 9.04 21.57 14.02
N PHE A 113 8.05 20.68 13.90
CA PHE A 113 8.11 19.49 13.06
C PHE A 113 7.41 19.73 11.71
N ALA A 114 7.88 19.04 10.67
CA ALA A 114 7.24 19.09 9.36
C ALA A 114 5.97 18.21 9.36
N PRO A 115 4.84 18.66 8.76
CA PRO A 115 3.67 17.82 8.57
C PRO A 115 3.92 16.75 7.48
N PRO A 116 3.14 15.66 7.46
CA PRO A 116 2.05 15.32 8.38
C PRO A 116 2.56 14.87 9.76
N PRO A 117 1.76 15.03 10.83
CA PRO A 117 2.03 14.35 12.10
C PRO A 117 1.95 12.83 11.90
N HIS A 118 2.67 12.07 12.74
CA HIS A 118 2.76 10.63 12.60
C HIS A 118 2.47 9.86 13.88
N LEU A 119 1.91 8.66 13.72
CA LEU A 119 1.88 7.62 14.74
C LEU A 119 2.98 6.60 14.45
N VAL A 120 3.68 6.17 15.51
CA VAL A 120 4.70 5.12 15.43
C VAL A 120 4.07 3.81 15.89
N ILE A 121 4.16 2.74 15.10
CA ILE A 121 3.68 1.40 15.49
C ILE A 121 4.90 0.51 15.72
N ALA A 122 5.12 0.12 16.97
CA ALA A 122 6.27 -0.64 17.43
C ALA A 122 5.94 -2.15 17.47
N ALA A 123 6.68 -2.96 16.71
CA ALA A 123 6.41 -4.39 16.58
C ALA A 123 7.65 -5.23 16.20
N SER A 124 7.57 -6.54 16.39
CA SER A 124 8.53 -7.51 15.84
C SER A 124 8.55 -7.47 14.31
N ALA A 125 9.70 -7.77 13.67
CA ALA A 125 9.83 -7.69 12.21
C ALA A 125 8.76 -8.52 11.45
N ARG A 126 8.38 -9.69 11.97
CA ARG A 126 7.29 -10.52 11.41
C ARG A 126 5.93 -9.83 11.49
N ARG A 127 5.58 -9.23 12.63
CA ARG A 127 4.34 -8.44 12.78
C ARG A 127 4.37 -7.21 11.87
N MET A 128 5.54 -6.60 11.66
CA MET A 128 5.73 -5.44 10.79
C MET A 128 5.42 -5.72 9.32
N THR A 129 5.79 -6.91 8.80
CA THR A 129 5.42 -7.31 7.44
C THR A 129 3.90 -7.38 7.30
N MET A 130 3.22 -8.14 8.16
CA MET A 130 1.75 -8.29 8.12
C MET A 130 1.04 -6.93 8.19
N LEU A 131 1.47 -6.05 9.11
CA LEU A 131 0.99 -4.68 9.22
C LEU A 131 1.16 -3.87 7.93
N SER A 132 2.26 -4.05 7.20
CA SER A 132 2.50 -3.38 5.91
C SER A 132 1.51 -3.84 4.83
N HIS A 133 1.22 -5.14 4.71
CA HIS A 133 0.20 -5.64 3.78
C HIS A 133 -1.22 -5.21 4.20
N ALA A 134 -1.50 -5.12 5.51
CA ALA A 134 -2.78 -4.63 6.01
C ALA A 134 -3.00 -3.14 5.72
N VAL A 135 -1.99 -2.29 5.89
CA VAL A 135 -2.06 -0.85 5.56
C VAL A 135 -2.23 -0.62 4.05
N ARG A 136 -1.62 -1.45 3.19
CA ARG A 136 -1.88 -1.45 1.72
C ARG A 136 -3.35 -1.76 1.36
N ARG A 137 -4.14 -2.30 2.29
CA ARG A 137 -5.57 -2.63 2.12
C ARG A 137 -6.50 -1.65 2.86
N ILE A 138 -6.00 -0.48 3.28
CA ILE A 138 -6.82 0.62 3.83
C ILE A 138 -7.15 1.61 2.71
N ALA A 139 -8.41 2.05 2.61
CA ALA A 139 -8.81 3.07 1.64
C ALA A 139 -8.11 4.41 1.92
N ASP A 140 -7.73 5.12 0.86
CA ASP A 140 -7.02 6.41 0.92
C ASP A 140 -5.66 6.41 1.65
N ALA A 141 -5.08 5.21 1.87
CA ALA A 141 -3.71 5.03 2.33
C ALA A 141 -2.71 5.05 1.16
N ASN A 142 -1.88 6.08 1.11
CA ASN A 142 -0.75 6.19 0.19
C ASN A 142 0.47 5.44 0.77
N VAL A 143 0.76 4.24 0.27
CA VAL A 143 1.86 3.39 0.77
C VAL A 143 3.11 3.53 -0.14
N PRO A 144 4.33 3.59 0.43
CA PRO A 144 5.57 3.59 -0.35
C PRO A 144 5.63 2.46 -1.39
N ALA A 145 6.12 2.82 -2.59
CA ALA A 145 6.41 1.89 -3.67
C ALA A 145 7.77 1.21 -3.53
N GLU A 146 8.66 1.74 -2.70
CA GLU A 146 9.98 1.16 -2.42
C GLU A 146 9.84 -0.11 -1.55
N PRO A 147 10.64 -1.17 -1.81
CA PRO A 147 10.64 -2.37 -0.99
C PRO A 147 11.16 -2.07 0.42
N PRO A 148 10.63 -2.73 1.47
CA PRO A 148 11.06 -2.47 2.84
C PRO A 148 12.53 -2.88 3.05
N PRO A 149 13.32 -2.12 3.83
CA PRO A 149 14.70 -2.48 4.10
C PRO A 149 14.80 -3.82 4.83
N HIS A 150 15.80 -4.64 4.47
CA HIS A 150 16.09 -5.91 5.14
C HIS A 150 16.59 -5.72 6.58
N ALA A 151 17.24 -4.60 6.88
CA ALA A 151 17.61 -4.22 8.24
C ALA A 151 16.38 -3.76 9.04
N ALA A 152 16.37 -4.01 10.35
CA ALA A 152 15.28 -3.67 11.26
C ALA A 152 15.26 -2.17 11.63
N LEU A 153 15.32 -1.31 10.62
CA LEU A 153 15.27 0.14 10.72
C LEU A 153 13.81 0.64 10.77
N PRO A 154 13.54 1.81 11.39
CA PRO A 154 12.24 2.46 11.29
C PRO A 154 11.90 2.78 9.82
N ARG A 155 10.65 2.57 9.42
CA ARG A 155 10.22 2.64 8.02
C ARG A 155 8.79 3.16 7.86
N PRO A 156 8.48 3.97 6.82
CA PRO A 156 7.11 4.39 6.53
C PRO A 156 6.24 3.19 6.16
N LEU A 157 5.07 3.07 6.80
CA LEU A 157 4.03 2.08 6.48
C LEU A 157 2.99 2.62 5.50
N GLY A 158 2.76 3.94 5.52
CA GLY A 158 1.84 4.63 4.63
C GLY A 158 1.40 5.98 5.19
N VAL A 159 0.73 6.77 4.36
CA VAL A 159 0.12 8.06 4.73
C VAL A 159 -1.38 7.99 4.44
N ILE A 160 -2.20 8.07 5.48
CA ILE A 160 -3.66 8.02 5.38
C ILE A 160 -4.18 9.43 5.12
N ARG A 161 -4.94 9.61 4.04
CA ARG A 161 -5.59 10.88 3.70
C ARG A 161 -6.93 10.99 4.38
N LEU A 162 -7.16 12.10 5.07
CA LEU A 162 -8.43 12.36 5.78
C LEU A 162 -9.31 13.40 5.08
N GLY A 163 -8.90 13.87 3.90
CA GLY A 163 -9.55 14.94 3.13
C GLY A 163 -9.05 16.34 3.51
N ASP A 164 -9.44 17.34 2.71
CA ASP A 164 -9.14 18.77 2.91
C ASP A 164 -7.66 19.10 3.22
N GLY A 165 -6.73 18.35 2.61
CA GLY A 165 -5.28 18.52 2.81
C GLY A 165 -4.72 17.97 4.14
N VAL A 166 -5.54 17.31 4.96
CA VAL A 166 -5.11 16.68 6.21
C VAL A 166 -4.68 15.24 5.94
N GLU A 167 -3.43 14.94 6.27
CA GLU A 167 -2.81 13.62 6.14
C GLU A 167 -2.24 13.16 7.49
N LEU A 168 -2.17 11.85 7.71
CA LEU A 168 -1.60 11.19 8.88
C LEU A 168 -0.57 10.15 8.42
N ALA A 169 0.68 10.27 8.85
CA ALA A 169 1.69 9.26 8.56
C ALA A 169 1.69 8.12 9.59
N LEU A 170 1.92 6.90 9.11
CA LEU A 170 2.17 5.71 9.93
C LEU A 170 3.63 5.28 9.72
N ILE A 171 4.40 5.18 10.81
CA ILE A 171 5.80 4.73 10.78
C ILE A 171 5.91 3.44 11.59
N GLY A 172 6.43 2.39 10.95
CA GLY A 172 6.73 1.12 11.59
C GLY A 172 8.09 1.15 12.27
N LEU A 173 8.14 0.78 13.54
CA LEU A 173 9.34 0.72 14.37
C LEU A 173 9.66 -0.73 14.76
N PRO A 174 10.66 -1.37 14.13
CA PRO A 174 11.09 -2.71 14.51
C PRO A 174 11.72 -2.72 15.92
N THR A 175 11.17 -3.52 16.83
CA THR A 175 11.56 -3.55 18.25
C THR A 175 12.78 -4.43 18.53
N GLU A 176 13.77 -4.40 17.65
CA GLU A 176 15.03 -5.13 17.80
C GLU A 176 16.06 -4.24 18.48
N GLU A 177 16.48 -4.60 19.71
CA GLU A 177 17.38 -3.80 20.56
C GLU A 177 18.73 -3.47 19.89
N SER A 178 19.21 -4.33 18.99
CA SER A 178 20.40 -4.12 18.16
C SER A 178 20.31 -2.86 17.28
N PHE A 179 19.09 -2.42 16.95
CA PHE A 179 18.81 -1.20 16.18
C PHE A 179 18.21 -0.07 17.04
N ALA A 180 18.16 -0.20 18.37
CA ALA A 180 17.60 0.82 19.26
C ALA A 180 18.17 2.25 19.07
N PRO A 181 19.48 2.46 18.79
CA PRO A 181 20.00 3.79 18.49
C PRO A 181 19.37 4.48 17.26
N THR A 182 18.72 3.71 16.38
CA THR A 182 18.01 4.23 15.21
C THR A 182 16.55 4.60 15.48
N TRP A 183 15.96 4.14 16.59
CA TRP A 183 14.55 4.41 16.93
C TRP A 183 14.24 5.90 17.04
N ALA A 184 15.22 6.69 17.50
CA ALA A 184 15.17 8.14 17.52
C ALA A 184 14.73 8.75 16.16
N LEU A 185 15.08 8.15 15.03
CA LEU A 185 14.73 8.65 13.68
C LEU A 185 13.22 8.65 13.40
N ALA A 186 12.44 7.84 14.12
CA ALA A 186 10.97 7.79 14.02
C ALA A 186 10.26 8.40 15.24
N LEU A 187 10.87 8.36 16.42
CA LEU A 187 10.24 8.85 17.65
C LEU A 187 10.14 10.38 17.72
N HIS A 188 11.11 11.12 17.16
CA HIS A 188 11.06 12.58 17.16
C HIS A 188 9.82 13.11 16.42
N GLY A 189 9.03 13.95 17.09
CA GLY A 189 7.82 14.57 16.52
C GLY A 189 6.56 13.69 16.54
N ALA A 190 6.66 12.43 16.97
CA ALA A 190 5.52 11.51 17.00
C ALA A 190 4.36 12.02 17.86
N ALA A 191 3.13 11.76 17.42
CA ALA A 191 1.94 12.00 18.22
C ALA A 191 1.89 11.04 19.42
N ALA A 192 2.01 9.73 19.15
CA ALA A 192 2.10 8.64 20.12
C ALA A 192 2.81 7.42 19.50
N VAL A 193 3.18 6.47 20.35
CA VAL A 193 3.79 5.18 20.00
C VAL A 193 2.84 4.05 20.40
N VAL A 194 2.51 3.15 19.49
CA VAL A 194 1.58 2.02 19.68
C VAL A 194 2.36 0.71 19.69
N ARG A 195 2.40 0.01 20.82
CA ARG A 195 3.11 -1.25 21.01
C ARG A 195 2.23 -2.45 20.64
N LEU A 196 2.77 -3.37 19.83
CA LEU A 196 2.19 -4.70 19.60
C LEU A 196 2.94 -5.75 20.46
N GLY A 197 2.24 -6.68 21.11
CA GLY A 197 2.67 -7.34 22.35
C GLY A 197 3.97 -8.17 22.35
N ASP A 198 4.54 -8.52 21.19
CA ASP A 198 5.88 -9.17 21.13
C ASP A 198 7.02 -8.20 21.51
N ALA A 199 6.75 -6.90 21.55
CA ALA A 199 7.74 -5.86 21.77
C ALA A 199 8.16 -5.77 23.24
N ARG A 200 9.45 -6.07 23.51
CA ARG A 200 10.06 -5.88 24.83
C ARG A 200 9.87 -4.46 25.33
N GLU A 201 9.46 -4.36 26.59
CA GLU A 201 8.94 -3.13 27.20
C GLU A 201 10.08 -2.16 27.54
N ASP A 202 11.04 -2.62 28.35
CA ASP A 202 12.02 -1.81 29.07
C ASP A 202 12.76 -0.79 28.18
N ALA A 203 13.35 -1.26 27.07
CA ALA A 203 14.15 -0.43 26.18
C ALA A 203 13.29 0.59 25.41
N LEU A 204 12.10 0.22 24.96
CA LEU A 204 11.22 1.11 24.20
C LEU A 204 10.55 2.14 25.12
N ALA A 205 10.12 1.70 26.31
CA ALA A 205 9.55 2.57 27.34
C ALA A 205 10.54 3.68 27.74
N ALA A 206 11.80 3.33 28.02
CA ALA A 206 12.83 4.32 28.36
C ALA A 206 13.08 5.36 27.25
N HIS A 207 13.00 4.97 25.97
CA HIS A 207 13.11 5.92 24.85
C HIS A 207 11.85 6.79 24.69
N CYS A 208 10.66 6.29 25.04
CA CYS A 208 9.43 7.09 25.01
C CYS A 208 9.37 8.07 26.18
N GLU A 209 9.76 7.64 27.39
CA GLU A 209 9.86 8.47 28.59
C GLU A 209 10.86 9.62 28.39
N ALA A 210 12.05 9.33 27.88
CA ALA A 210 13.09 10.34 27.59
C ALA A 210 12.72 11.36 26.50
N LEU A 211 11.62 11.14 25.77
CA LEU A 211 11.11 12.02 24.71
C LEU A 211 9.70 12.58 25.00
N GLU A 212 9.17 12.35 26.21
CA GLU A 212 7.81 12.72 26.62
C GLU A 212 6.73 12.24 25.62
N LEU A 213 6.88 10.99 25.16
CA LEU A 213 5.96 10.34 24.20
C LEU A 213 4.98 9.41 24.90
N LEU A 214 3.70 9.53 24.52
CA LEU A 214 2.66 8.60 24.95
C LEU A 214 2.91 7.21 24.33
N LEU A 215 3.27 6.25 25.18
CA LEU A 215 3.34 4.83 24.81
C LEU A 215 2.00 4.16 25.13
N LEU A 216 1.37 3.62 24.10
CA LEU A 216 0.08 2.94 24.12
C LEU A 216 0.29 1.44 23.89
N ASP A 217 -0.33 0.59 24.71
CA ASP A 217 -0.32 -0.86 24.47
C ASP A 217 -1.59 -1.29 23.71
N ALA A 218 -1.39 -1.81 22.51
CA ALA A 218 -2.50 -2.14 21.60
C ALA A 218 -3.34 -3.32 22.09
N GLU A 219 -2.72 -4.29 22.78
CA GLU A 219 -3.40 -5.49 23.26
C GLU A 219 -4.14 -5.21 24.59
N ALA A 220 -3.66 -4.26 25.39
CA ALA A 220 -4.44 -3.71 26.51
C ALA A 220 -5.57 -2.77 26.07
N MET A 221 -5.41 -2.01 24.96
CA MET A 221 -6.46 -1.12 24.45
C MET A 221 -7.60 -1.85 23.74
N MET A 222 -7.31 -2.92 22.99
CA MET A 222 -8.30 -3.60 22.13
C MET A 222 -8.51 -5.09 22.43
N GLY A 223 -7.69 -5.70 23.29
CA GLY A 223 -7.61 -7.16 23.40
C GLY A 223 -6.79 -7.78 22.26
N PRO A 224 -6.97 -9.09 21.96
CA PRO A 224 -6.15 -9.80 20.98
C PRO A 224 -6.36 -9.28 19.55
N LEU A 225 -5.26 -8.94 18.88
CA LEU A 225 -5.26 -8.30 17.55
C LEU A 225 -4.90 -9.26 16.41
N ASP A 226 -5.77 -9.30 15.40
CA ASP A 226 -5.47 -9.88 14.09
C ASP A 226 -4.88 -8.80 13.16
N LEU A 227 -3.56 -8.86 12.99
CA LEU A 227 -2.81 -7.92 12.15
C LEU A 227 -2.94 -8.19 10.64
N ALA A 228 -3.61 -9.28 10.23
CA ALA A 228 -3.97 -9.51 8.83
C ALA A 228 -5.28 -8.80 8.45
N SER A 229 -6.11 -8.42 9.43
CA SER A 229 -7.38 -7.72 9.22
C SER A 229 -7.20 -6.21 9.12
N PRO A 230 -7.39 -5.58 7.94
CA PRO A 230 -7.21 -4.13 7.80
C PRO A 230 -8.18 -3.34 8.68
N GLY A 231 -9.40 -3.87 8.89
CA GLY A 231 -10.40 -3.25 9.77
C GLY A 231 -10.02 -3.21 11.25
N GLN A 232 -9.18 -4.13 11.74
CA GLN A 232 -8.61 -4.00 13.09
C GLN A 232 -7.50 -2.94 13.13
N ILE A 233 -6.68 -2.84 12.07
CA ILE A 233 -5.67 -1.78 11.96
C ILE A 233 -6.31 -0.39 11.86
N THR A 234 -7.41 -0.21 11.10
CA THR A 234 -8.11 1.08 11.05
C THR A 234 -8.78 1.45 12.38
N LEU A 235 -9.20 0.46 13.18
CA LEU A 235 -9.72 0.71 14.54
C LEU A 235 -8.58 1.09 15.49
N LEU A 236 -7.47 0.34 15.49
CA LEU A 236 -6.30 0.60 16.33
C LEU A 236 -5.71 2.00 16.09
N VAL A 237 -5.54 2.40 14.83
CA VAL A 237 -5.03 3.73 14.48
C VAL A 237 -6.00 4.83 14.95
N ARG A 238 -7.32 4.64 14.87
CA ARG A 238 -8.30 5.62 15.36
C ARG A 238 -8.31 5.72 16.89
N ALA A 239 -8.33 4.59 17.60
CA ALA A 239 -8.23 4.57 19.05
C ALA A 239 -6.91 5.20 19.56
N ALA A 240 -5.81 5.02 18.83
CA ALA A 240 -4.54 5.68 19.13
C ALA A 240 -4.56 7.19 18.87
N LEU A 241 -5.27 7.68 17.85
CA LEU A 241 -5.47 9.12 17.61
C LEU A 241 -6.33 9.77 18.70
N GLU A 242 -7.39 9.09 19.13
CA GLU A 242 -8.31 9.55 20.18
C GLU A 242 -7.55 9.65 21.52
N ALA A 243 -6.87 8.58 21.93
CA ALA A 243 -6.03 8.56 23.12
C ALA A 243 -4.89 9.59 23.08
N ALA A 244 -4.18 9.73 21.95
CA ALA A 244 -3.11 10.73 21.78
C ALA A 244 -3.61 12.18 21.87
N ALA A 245 -4.87 12.43 21.52
CA ALA A 245 -5.49 13.74 21.58
C ALA A 245 -6.27 14.00 22.88
N GLY A 246 -6.25 13.06 23.84
CA GLY A 246 -6.90 13.16 25.14
C GLY A 246 -8.43 13.05 25.09
N VAL A 247 -8.96 12.18 24.23
CA VAL A 247 -10.40 11.89 24.06
C VAL A 247 -10.70 10.43 24.39
#